data_AF-A0A951B8Z8-F1
#
_entry.id   AF-A0A951B8Z8-F1
#
_cell.length_a   1.000
_cell.length_b   1.000
_cell.length_c   1.000
_cell.angle_alpha   90.00
_cell.angle_beta   90.00
_cell.angle_gamma   90.00
#
_symmetry.space_group_name_H-M   'P 1'
#
loop_
_entity.id
_entity.type
_entity.pdbx_description
1 polymer ?
#
loop_
_entity_poly.entity_id
_entity_poly.type
_entity_poly.pdbx_seq_one_letter_code
_entity_poly.pdbx_strand_id
1 'polypeptide(L)'
;WQLIEAGMKADQLIVFKYEDQGVATLEDGLYVLEDKLKDPAFVDKMARFVKASMKGWEWARANPKETVKIVLDNDTTGAQTEVHQTTQLQEINKLTAGSDGKLDPADYERTVKELLSGGSDPVITKEPKGAWSHAVIDKALSMK
;
A
#
# COMPACT_ATOMS: atom_id res chain seq x y z
N TRP A 1 2.16 -4.33 16.79
CA TRP A 1 1.11 -3.61 17.54
C TRP A 1 0.30 -4.52 18.45
N GLN A 2 -0.22 -5.66 17.99
CA GLN A 2 -0.96 -6.61 18.83
C GLN A 2 -0.26 -6.98 20.16
N LEU A 3 1.05 -7.23 20.14
CA LEU A 3 1.82 -7.50 21.37
C LEU A 3 1.86 -6.31 22.33
N ILE A 4 1.96 -5.09 21.80
CA ILE A 4 1.95 -3.85 22.58
C ILE A 4 0.55 -3.60 23.16
N GLU A 5 -0.48 -3.80 22.35
CA GLU A 5 -1.90 -3.72 22.76
C GLU A 5 -2.24 -4.79 23.83
N ALA A 6 -1.58 -5.94 23.80
CA ALA A 6 -1.66 -6.98 24.83
C ALA A 6 -0.84 -6.66 26.10
N GLY A 7 -0.17 -5.52 26.17
CA GLY A 7 0.51 -5.02 27.36
C GLY A 7 2.04 -5.17 27.37
N MET A 8 2.67 -5.65 26.30
CA MET A 8 4.13 -5.64 26.20
C MET A 8 4.64 -4.22 25.96
N LYS A 9 5.76 -3.86 26.60
CA LYS A 9 6.42 -2.59 26.35
C LYS A 9 7.29 -2.69 25.10
N ALA A 10 7.42 -1.59 24.36
CA ALA A 10 8.21 -1.56 23.13
C ALA A 10 9.70 -1.88 23.36
N ASP A 11 10.25 -1.55 24.54
CA ASP A 11 11.63 -1.86 24.94
C ASP A 11 11.87 -3.35 25.22
N GLN A 12 10.80 -4.16 25.33
CA GLN A 12 10.87 -5.62 25.43
C GLN A 12 10.87 -6.29 24.05
N LEU A 13 10.71 -5.53 22.97
CA LEU A 13 10.62 -6.03 21.61
C LEU A 13 11.89 -5.72 20.83
N ILE A 14 12.37 -6.69 20.06
CA ILE A 14 13.38 -6.48 19.03
C ILE A 14 12.64 -6.48 17.69
N VAL A 15 12.72 -5.37 16.97
CA VAL A 15 12.04 -5.19 15.69
C VAL A 15 13.03 -5.38 14.55
N PHE A 16 12.77 -6.36 13.69
CA PHE A 16 13.51 -6.56 12.44
C PHE A 16 12.64 -6.09 11.28
N LYS A 17 12.98 -4.96 10.67
CA LYS A 17 12.30 -4.47 9.47
C LYS A 17 12.79 -5.25 8.26
N TYR A 18 11.88 -5.72 7.42
CA TYR A 18 12.25 -6.51 6.24
C TYR A 18 13.04 -5.67 5.23
N GLU A 19 12.81 -4.36 5.19
CA GLU A 19 13.57 -3.41 4.38
C GLU A 19 15.04 -3.40 4.80
N ASP A 20 15.32 -3.35 6.11
CA ASP A 20 16.68 -3.38 6.67
C ASP A 20 17.35 -4.74 6.45
N GLN A 21 16.56 -5.80 6.26
CA GLN A 21 17.05 -7.15 5.95
C GLN A 21 17.16 -7.43 4.44
N GLY A 22 16.72 -6.51 3.58
CA GLY A 22 16.74 -6.67 2.12
C GLY A 22 15.72 -7.66 1.55
N VAL A 23 14.75 -8.13 2.37
CA VAL A 23 13.75 -9.14 1.98
C VAL A 23 12.32 -8.58 1.92
N ALA A 24 12.18 -7.25 1.95
CA ALA A 24 10.88 -6.60 1.82
C ALA A 24 10.30 -6.83 0.42
N THR A 25 9.04 -7.26 0.38
CA THR A 25 8.23 -7.41 -0.84
C THR A 25 7.22 -6.27 -0.95
N LEU A 26 6.82 -5.93 -2.17
CA LEU A 26 5.64 -5.10 -2.41
C LEU A 26 4.40 -5.78 -1.80
N GLU A 27 3.61 -5.02 -1.07
CA GLU A 27 2.36 -5.50 -0.46
C GLU A 27 1.15 -5.11 -1.32
N ASP A 28 0.56 -3.95 -1.07
CA ASP A 28 -0.69 -3.52 -1.67
C ASP A 28 -0.49 -2.72 -2.97
N GLY A 29 -1.37 -2.95 -3.93
CA GLY A 29 -1.37 -2.27 -5.22
C GLY A 29 -2.77 -2.21 -5.84
N LEU A 30 -2.91 -1.34 -6.85
CA LEU A 30 -4.12 -1.29 -7.69
C LEU A 30 -3.90 -2.12 -8.94
N TYR A 31 -4.80 -3.07 -9.18
CA TYR A 31 -4.70 -4.01 -10.29
C TYR A 31 -5.83 -3.82 -11.29
N VAL A 32 -5.48 -3.87 -12.58
CA VAL A 32 -6.43 -3.82 -13.70
C VAL A 32 -6.03 -4.87 -14.73
N LEU A 33 -6.97 -5.25 -15.61
CA LEU A 33 -6.65 -6.10 -16.75
C LEU A 33 -5.81 -5.31 -17.76
N GLU A 34 -4.70 -5.89 -18.23
CA GLU A 34 -3.76 -5.24 -19.16
C GLU A 34 -4.45 -4.67 -20.40
N ASP A 35 -5.39 -5.40 -21.00
CA ASP A 35 -6.12 -4.95 -22.19
C ASP A 35 -6.92 -3.67 -21.97
N LYS A 36 -7.33 -3.38 -20.73
CA LYS A 36 -8.03 -2.13 -20.42
C LYS A 36 -7.12 -0.91 -20.49
N LEU A 37 -5.81 -1.07 -20.33
CA LEU A 37 -4.84 0.02 -20.46
C LEU A 37 -4.71 0.53 -21.90
N LYS A 38 -5.17 -0.25 -22.90
CA LYS A 38 -5.21 0.16 -24.31
C LYS A 38 -6.35 1.15 -24.60
N ASP A 39 -7.34 1.26 -23.72
CA ASP A 39 -8.47 2.18 -23.86
C ASP A 39 -8.15 3.53 -23.15
N PRO A 40 -7.95 4.63 -23.89
CA PRO A 40 -7.63 5.92 -23.29
C PRO A 40 -8.72 6.47 -22.36
N ALA A 41 -9.99 6.10 -22.59
CA ALA A 41 -11.11 6.51 -21.75
C ALA A 41 -11.08 5.76 -20.40
N PHE A 42 -10.73 4.47 -20.42
CA PHE A 42 -10.50 3.71 -19.20
C PHE A 42 -9.34 4.28 -18.38
N VAL A 43 -8.20 4.56 -19.02
CA VAL A 43 -7.02 5.17 -18.35
C VAL A 43 -7.39 6.54 -17.77
N ASP A 44 -8.18 7.37 -18.47
CA ASP A 44 -8.70 8.63 -17.91
C ASP A 44 -9.54 8.43 -16.65
N LYS A 45 -10.47 7.47 -16.70
CA LYS A 45 -11.34 7.15 -15.57
C LYS A 45 -10.54 6.69 -14.36
N MET A 46 -9.56 5.82 -14.56
CA MET A 46 -8.69 5.32 -13.48
C MET A 46 -7.76 6.40 -12.94
N ALA A 47 -7.25 7.29 -13.80
CA ALA A 47 -6.44 8.43 -13.35
C ALA A 47 -7.23 9.37 -12.42
N ARG A 48 -8.51 9.64 -12.74
CA ARG A 48 -9.41 10.40 -11.86
C ARG A 48 -9.67 9.69 -10.55
N PHE A 49 -9.84 8.37 -10.58
CA PHE A 49 -9.99 7.55 -9.37
C PHE A 49 -8.75 7.67 -8.48
N VAL A 50 -7.56 7.44 -9.02
CA VAL A 50 -6.29 7.58 -8.29
C VAL A 50 -6.12 8.98 -7.70
N LYS A 51 -6.37 10.03 -8.50
CA LYS A 51 -6.31 11.42 -8.00
C LYS A 51 -7.33 11.69 -6.89
N ALA A 52 -8.53 11.11 -6.95
CA ALA A 52 -9.52 11.22 -5.89
C ALA A 52 -9.09 10.45 -4.62
N SER A 53 -8.51 9.26 -4.76
CA SER A 53 -7.96 8.48 -3.65
C SER A 53 -6.83 9.22 -2.94
N MET A 54 -5.93 9.86 -3.68
CA MET A 54 -4.85 10.69 -3.12
C MET A 54 -5.40 11.86 -2.30
N LYS A 55 -6.42 12.57 -2.81
CA LYS A 55 -7.11 13.61 -2.06
C LYS A 55 -7.78 13.08 -0.79
N GLY A 56 -8.34 11.87 -0.86
CA GLY A 56 -8.89 11.18 0.30
C GLY A 56 -7.83 10.93 1.37
N TRP A 57 -6.64 10.46 0.99
CA TRP A 57 -5.51 10.26 1.89
C TRP A 57 -4.95 11.56 2.47
N GLU A 58 -4.83 12.62 1.67
CA GLU A 58 -4.45 13.95 2.16
C GLU A 58 -5.45 14.47 3.20
N TRP A 59 -6.75 14.34 2.91
CA TRP A 59 -7.80 14.70 3.85
C TRP A 59 -7.73 13.83 5.11
N ALA A 60 -7.50 12.53 4.98
CA ALA A 60 -7.42 11.61 6.11
C ALA A 60 -6.27 11.95 7.06
N ARG A 61 -5.11 12.33 6.51
CA ARG A 61 -3.97 12.84 7.28
C ARG A 61 -4.30 14.12 8.04
N ALA A 62 -5.06 15.02 7.43
CA ALA A 62 -5.48 16.28 8.05
C ALA A 62 -6.64 16.12 9.06
N ASN A 63 -7.42 15.05 8.95
CA ASN A 63 -8.64 14.80 9.74
C ASN A 63 -8.63 13.40 10.38
N PRO A 64 -7.63 13.08 11.24
CA PRO A 64 -7.42 11.71 11.69
C PRO A 64 -8.58 11.17 12.55
N LYS A 65 -9.21 12.00 13.37
CA LYS A 65 -10.33 11.58 14.23
C LYS A 65 -11.57 11.22 13.40
N GLU A 66 -11.90 12.08 12.44
CA GLU A 66 -13.02 11.88 11.53
C GLU A 66 -12.77 10.68 10.62
N THR A 67 -11.53 10.47 10.19
CA THR A 67 -11.13 9.27 9.41
C THR A 67 -11.41 8.00 10.20
N VAL A 68 -10.95 7.93 11.45
CA VAL A 68 -11.19 6.75 12.31
C VAL A 68 -12.68 6.50 12.47
N LYS A 69 -13.47 7.55 12.68
CA LYS A 69 -14.93 7.43 12.75
C LYS A 69 -15.53 6.84 11.47
N ILE A 70 -15.14 7.35 10.30
CA ILE A 70 -15.62 6.83 9.01
C ILE A 70 -15.27 5.35 8.87
N VAL A 71 -14.06 4.94 9.24
CA VAL A 71 -13.65 3.53 9.17
C VAL A 71 -14.51 2.66 10.10
N LEU A 72 -14.73 3.09 11.34
CA LEU A 72 -15.56 2.37 12.31
C LEU A 72 -17.04 2.28 11.86
N ASP A 73 -17.59 3.37 11.31
CA ASP A 73 -18.96 3.39 10.78
C ASP A 73 -19.16 2.40 9.61
N ASN A 74 -18.08 2.01 8.93
CA ASN A 74 -18.08 1.02 7.84
C ASN A 74 -17.57 -0.37 8.26
N ASP A 75 -17.17 -0.56 9.52
CA ASP A 75 -16.79 -1.88 10.03
C ASP A 75 -18.04 -2.72 10.32
N THR A 76 -18.35 -3.62 9.38
CA THR A 76 -19.49 -4.55 9.52
C THR A 76 -19.17 -5.76 10.41
N THR A 77 -17.90 -5.95 10.80
CA THR A 77 -17.46 -7.08 11.62
C THR A 77 -17.50 -6.78 13.12
N GLY A 78 -17.37 -5.50 13.49
CA GLY A 78 -17.24 -5.06 14.88
C GLY A 78 -15.88 -5.41 15.50
N ALA A 79 -14.90 -5.84 14.70
CA ALA A 79 -13.57 -6.21 15.17
C ALA A 79 -12.67 -4.98 15.41
N GLN A 80 -13.01 -3.82 14.82
CA GLN A 80 -12.21 -2.61 14.90
C GLN A 80 -12.54 -1.78 16.14
N THR A 81 -11.52 -1.17 16.73
CA THR A 81 -11.67 -0.23 17.85
C THR A 81 -11.06 1.11 17.50
N GLU A 82 -11.56 2.19 18.11
CA GLU A 82 -11.03 3.55 17.91
C GLU A 82 -9.54 3.64 18.20
N VAL A 83 -9.08 3.00 19.28
CA VAL A 83 -7.66 2.98 19.68
C VAL A 83 -6.82 2.29 18.61
N HIS A 84 -7.27 1.13 18.13
CA HIS A 84 -6.55 0.37 17.10
C HIS A 84 -6.48 1.14 15.78
N GLN A 85 -7.62 1.67 15.31
CA GLN A 85 -7.70 2.41 14.06
C GLN A 85 -6.92 3.74 14.10
N THR A 86 -6.90 4.42 15.26
CA THR A 86 -6.06 5.61 15.45
C THR A 86 -4.57 5.26 15.32
N THR A 87 -4.14 4.17 15.94
CA THR A 87 -2.75 3.71 15.87
C THR A 87 -2.40 3.30 14.43
N GLN A 88 -3.26 2.52 13.77
CA GLN A 88 -3.07 2.10 12.39
C GLN A 88 -2.92 3.30 11.43
N LEU A 89 -3.80 4.29 11.54
CA LEU A 89 -3.72 5.50 10.72
C LEU A 89 -2.40 6.28 10.96
N GLN A 90 -1.94 6.39 12.20
CA GLN A 90 -0.67 7.04 12.53
C GLN A 90 0.53 6.35 11.88
N GLU A 91 0.56 5.01 11.90
CA GLU A 91 1.67 4.25 11.31
C GLU A 91 1.64 4.29 9.78
N ILE A 92 0.46 4.14 9.16
CA ILE A 92 0.32 4.24 7.70
C ILE A 92 0.72 5.64 7.20
N ASN A 93 0.41 6.69 7.96
CA ASN A 93 0.83 8.04 7.61
C ASN A 93 2.34 8.21 7.59
N LYS A 94 3.09 7.50 8.44
CA LYS A 94 4.57 7.49 8.40
C LYS A 94 5.08 6.76 7.17
N LEU A 95 4.48 5.61 6.84
CA LEU A 95 4.89 4.77 5.71
C LEU A 95 4.63 5.45 4.35
N THR A 96 3.57 6.24 4.26
CA THR A 96 3.16 6.91 3.01
C THR A 96 3.61 8.37 2.91
N ALA A 97 4.36 8.86 3.91
CA ALA A 97 4.81 10.25 3.94
C ALA A 97 5.70 10.57 2.73
N GLY A 98 5.34 11.59 1.96
CA GLY A 98 6.11 12.04 0.80
C GLY A 98 5.99 11.15 -0.45
N SER A 99 5.24 10.05 -0.38
CA SER A 99 4.96 9.21 -1.55
C SER A 99 3.91 9.88 -2.45
N ASP A 100 4.13 9.81 -3.76
CA ASP A 100 3.15 10.15 -4.80
C ASP A 100 2.40 8.90 -5.31
N GLY A 101 2.53 7.76 -4.63
CA GLY A 101 1.89 6.50 -4.98
C GLY A 101 2.47 5.82 -6.23
N LYS A 102 3.54 6.36 -6.83
CA LYS A 102 4.21 5.72 -7.96
C LYS A 102 5.03 4.53 -7.46
N LEU A 103 4.84 3.38 -8.12
CA LEU A 103 5.64 2.19 -7.86
C LEU A 103 7.11 2.48 -8.17
N ASP A 104 8.01 2.15 -7.23
CA ASP A 104 9.45 2.12 -7.47
C ASP A 104 9.83 0.80 -8.17
N PRO A 105 10.40 0.85 -9.39
CA PRO A 105 10.87 -0.34 -10.07
C PRO A 105 11.85 -1.19 -9.25
N ALA A 106 12.67 -0.58 -8.41
CA ALA A 106 13.63 -1.31 -7.57
C ALA A 106 12.93 -2.17 -6.50
N ASP A 107 11.79 -1.72 -5.97
CA ASP A 107 10.97 -2.50 -5.04
C ASP A 107 10.31 -3.69 -5.74
N TYR A 108 9.85 -3.50 -6.98
CA TYR A 108 9.34 -4.58 -7.81
C TYR A 108 10.42 -5.62 -8.14
N GLU A 109 11.60 -5.17 -8.56
CA GLU A 109 12.73 -6.07 -8.87
C GLU A 109 13.16 -6.87 -7.65
N ARG A 110 13.27 -6.22 -6.48
CA ARG A 110 13.54 -6.90 -5.21
C ARG A 110 12.47 -7.94 -4.90
N THR A 111 11.20 -7.59 -5.07
CA THR A 111 10.08 -8.52 -4.86
C THR A 111 10.19 -9.74 -5.76
N VAL A 112 10.40 -9.55 -7.07
CA VAL A 112 10.55 -10.66 -8.02
C VAL A 112 11.73 -11.55 -7.65
N LYS A 113 12.87 -10.96 -7.27
CA LYS A 113 14.04 -11.70 -6.83
C LYS A 113 13.77 -12.55 -5.60
N GLU A 114 13.13 -11.99 -4.57
CA GLU A 114 12.78 -12.73 -3.35
C GLU A 114 11.78 -13.86 -3.63
N LEU A 115 10.80 -13.65 -4.50
CA LEU A 115 9.84 -14.69 -4.87
C LEU A 115 10.47 -15.84 -5.70
N LEU A 116 11.57 -15.57 -6.39
CA LEU A 116 12.36 -16.57 -7.13
C LEU A 116 13.41 -17.28 -6.25
N SER A 117 13.75 -16.74 -5.07
CA SER A 117 14.92 -17.17 -4.29
C SER A 117 14.72 -18.45 -3.47
N GLY A 118 13.49 -18.98 -3.42
CA GLY A 118 13.08 -20.12 -2.57
C GLY A 118 13.73 -21.49 -2.88
N GLY A 119 14.81 -21.54 -3.67
CA GLY A 119 15.60 -22.75 -3.90
C GLY A 119 14.79 -23.85 -4.60
N SER A 120 14.51 -24.95 -3.88
CA SER A 120 13.70 -26.06 -4.40
C SER A 120 12.22 -25.71 -4.56
N ASP A 121 11.74 -24.71 -3.81
CA ASP A 121 10.32 -24.36 -3.71
C ASP A 121 10.10 -22.85 -3.85
N PRO A 122 10.47 -22.24 -4.99
CA PRO A 122 10.27 -20.81 -5.19
C PRO A 122 8.78 -20.49 -5.34
N VAL A 123 8.37 -19.30 -4.88
CA VAL A 123 6.97 -18.85 -4.95
C VAL A 123 6.54 -18.65 -6.41
N ILE A 124 7.45 -18.13 -7.24
CA ILE A 124 7.28 -18.05 -8.69
C ILE A 124 8.43 -18.77 -9.37
N THR A 125 8.19 -19.36 -10.54
CA THR A 125 9.19 -20.13 -11.29
C THR A 125 9.81 -19.38 -12.46
N LYS A 126 9.33 -18.16 -12.75
CA LYS A 126 9.81 -17.30 -13.83
C LYS A 126 9.53 -15.84 -13.52
N GLU A 127 10.35 -14.96 -14.07
CA GLU A 127 10.11 -13.53 -14.01
C GLU A 127 8.79 -13.16 -14.70
N PRO A 128 7.93 -12.36 -14.05
CA PRO A 128 6.71 -11.89 -14.66
C PRO A 128 7.01 -10.79 -15.70
N LYS A 129 6.23 -10.74 -16.78
CA LYS A 129 6.34 -9.72 -17.83
C LYS A 129 5.07 -8.89 -17.86
N GLY A 130 5.22 -7.57 -17.96
CA GLY A 130 4.07 -6.64 -18.02
C GLY A 130 3.25 -6.55 -16.72
N ALA A 131 3.83 -6.95 -15.57
CA ALA A 131 3.09 -7.01 -14.31
C ALA A 131 2.85 -5.66 -13.63
N TRP A 132 3.47 -4.58 -14.14
CA TRP A 132 3.24 -3.23 -13.67
C TRP A 132 3.27 -2.24 -14.84
N SER A 133 2.64 -1.09 -14.64
CA SER A 133 2.65 0.03 -15.58
C SER A 133 2.46 1.34 -14.82
N HIS A 134 3.14 2.41 -15.25
CA HIS A 134 2.90 3.75 -14.73
C HIS A 134 1.84 4.54 -15.51
N ALA A 135 1.20 3.95 -16.54
CA ALA A 135 0.30 4.69 -17.44
C ALA A 135 -0.84 5.44 -16.72
N VAL A 136 -1.45 4.84 -15.69
CA VAL A 136 -2.54 5.46 -14.93
C VAL A 136 -2.01 6.53 -13.98
N ILE A 137 -0.95 6.24 -13.24
CA ILE A 137 -0.39 7.17 -12.24
C ILE A 137 0.25 8.39 -12.91
N ASP A 138 0.98 8.21 -14.01
CA ASP A 138 1.55 9.32 -14.79
C ASP A 138 0.45 10.24 -15.35
N LYS A 139 -0.66 9.64 -15.81
CA LYS A 139 -1.83 10.43 -16.22
C LYS A 139 -2.45 11.16 -15.02
N ALA A 140 -2.60 10.52 -13.87
CA ALA A 140 -3.17 11.15 -12.67
C ALA A 140 -2.34 12.36 -12.20
N LEU A 141 -1.01 12.22 -12.18
CA LEU A 141 -0.07 13.27 -11.75
C LEU A 141 0.03 14.44 -12.75
N SER A 142 -0.23 14.20 -14.03
CA SER A 142 -0.26 15.26 -15.06
C SER A 142 -1.58 16.03 -15.14
N MET A 143 -2.66 15.53 -14.50
CA MET A 143 -3.93 16.24 -14.45
C MET A 143 -3.81 17.50 -13.59
N LYS A 144 -4.32 18.63 -14.08
CA LYS A 144 -4.51 19.86 -13.30
C LYS A 144 -5.58 19.66 -12.22
#